data_AF-A0A1F5ZJ50-F1
#
_entry.id   AF-A0A1F5ZJ50-F1
#
_cell.length_a   1.000
_cell.length_b   1.000
_cell.length_c   1.000
_cell.angle_alpha   90.00
_cell.angle_beta   90.00
_cell.angle_gamma   90.00
#
_symmetry.space_group_name_H-M   'P 1'
#
loop_
_entity.id
_entity.type
_entity.pdbx_description
1 polymer ?
#
loop_
_entity_poly.entity_id
_entity_poly.type
_entity_poly.pdbx_seq_one_letter_code
_entity_poly.pdbx_strand_id
1 'polypeptide(L)'
;MAKKSILSSIDIASLINAMKLVFPTRDEVLAMIKDGTKHLPTKDDFYTRMDKLSGEIQKVRDEQELHGGQHRTLNDRLEKIEKQLRVS
;
A
#
# COMPACT_ATOMS: atom_id res chain seq x y z
N MET A 1 10.89 -22.01 53.90
CA MET A 1 9.51 -22.46 53.64
C MET A 1 9.41 -22.85 52.18
N ALA A 2 9.31 -24.15 51.87
CA ALA A 2 9.18 -24.63 50.49
C ALA A 2 7.78 -24.28 49.96
N LYS A 3 7.69 -23.62 48.79
CA LYS A 3 6.41 -23.38 48.10
C LYS A 3 5.81 -24.75 47.73
N LYS A 4 4.79 -25.18 48.48
CA LYS A 4 3.99 -26.36 48.17
C LYS A 4 3.21 -26.04 46.89
N SER A 5 3.46 -26.78 45.81
CA SER A 5 2.69 -26.64 44.57
C SER A 5 1.22 -26.88 44.88
N ILE A 6 0.36 -25.91 44.56
CA ILE A 6 -1.10 -25.99 44.80
C ILE A 6 -1.76 -26.94 43.78
N LEU A 7 -1.09 -27.18 42.64
CA LEU A 7 -1.57 -28.04 41.57
C LEU A 7 -0.82 -29.37 41.60
N SER A 8 -1.58 -30.46 41.45
CA SER A 8 -1.01 -31.78 41.21
C SER A 8 -0.49 -31.87 39.76
N SER A 9 0.41 -32.81 39.48
CA SER A 9 0.91 -33.04 38.12
C SER A 9 -0.20 -33.39 37.12
N ILE A 10 -1.31 -33.96 37.61
CA ILE A 10 -2.51 -34.29 36.82
C ILE A 10 -3.26 -33.02 36.40
N ASP A 11 -3.37 -32.03 37.29
CA ASP A 11 -4.01 -30.74 36.99
C ASP A 11 -3.23 -29.95 35.96
N ILE A 12 -1.90 -30.00 36.05
CA ILE A 12 -0.99 -29.35 35.09
C ILE A 12 -1.13 -30.00 33.70
N ALA A 13 -1.18 -31.33 33.62
CA ALA A 13 -1.38 -32.04 32.35
C ALA A 13 -2.74 -31.72 31.72
N SER A 14 -3.78 -31.64 32.53
CA SER A 14 -5.14 -31.29 32.09
C SER A 14 -5.19 -29.85 31.55
N LEU A 15 -4.53 -28.90 32.23
CA LEU A 15 -4.42 -27.51 31.78
C LEU A 15 -3.67 -27.40 30.46
N ILE A 16 -2.54 -28.10 30.30
CA ILE A 16 -1.77 -28.11 29.04
C ILE A 16 -2.61 -28.67 27.89
N ASN A 17 -3.38 -29.73 28.12
CA ASN A 17 -4.24 -30.32 27.09
C ASN A 17 -5.39 -29.37 26.72
N ALA A 18 -5.99 -28.69 27.70
CA ALA A 18 -7.00 -27.66 27.43
C ALA A 18 -6.42 -26.50 26.61
N MET A 19 -5.19 -26.05 26.92
CA MET A 19 -4.52 -25.00 26.17
C MET A 19 -4.25 -25.41 24.72
N LYS A 20 -3.85 -26.66 24.46
CA LYS A 20 -3.67 -27.18 23.10
C LYS A 20 -4.97 -27.27 22.29
N LEU A 21 -6.11 -27.38 22.97
CA LEU A 21 -7.43 -27.42 22.32
C LEU A 21 -7.96 -26.03 21.98
N VAL A 22 -7.66 -25.03 22.81
CA VAL A 22 -8.19 -23.66 22.68
C VAL A 22 -7.29 -22.78 21.81
N PHE A 23 -5.97 -22.93 21.93
CA PHE A 23 -5.04 -22.10 21.19
C PHE A 23 -4.57 -22.79 19.92
N PRO A 24 -4.56 -22.07 18.78
CA PRO A 24 -3.96 -22.59 17.57
C PRO A 24 -2.47 -22.84 17.79
N THR A 25 -1.99 -23.90 17.18
CA THR A 25 -0.57 -24.23 17.13
C THR A 25 0.20 -23.17 16.34
N ARG A 26 1.51 -23.13 16.55
CA ARG A 26 2.40 -22.25 15.78
C ARG A 26 2.22 -22.43 14.27
N ASP A 27 2.03 -23.66 13.81
CA ASP A 27 1.91 -23.97 12.38
C ASP A 27 0.58 -23.48 11.81
N GLU A 28 -0.52 -23.57 12.57
CA GLU A 28 -1.82 -23.00 12.20
C GLU A 28 -1.75 -21.47 12.13
N VAL A 29 -1.08 -20.83 13.09
CA VAL A 29 -0.88 -19.37 13.05
C VAL A 29 -0.04 -18.97 11.84
N LEU A 30 1.03 -19.71 11.52
CA LEU A 30 1.85 -19.46 10.33
C LEU A 30 1.05 -19.66 9.04
N ALA A 31 0.18 -20.67 8.98
CA ALA A 31 -0.70 -20.90 7.84
C ALA A 31 -1.69 -19.75 7.66
N MET A 32 -2.30 -19.26 8.75
CA MET A 32 -3.21 -18.10 8.72
C MET A 32 -2.48 -16.83 8.26
N ILE A 33 -1.27 -16.58 8.76
CA ILE A 33 -0.45 -15.43 8.33
C ILE A 33 -0.13 -15.55 6.84
N LYS A 34 0.35 -16.73 6.40
CA LYS A 34 0.69 -16.96 4.99
C LYS A 34 -0.53 -16.77 4.08
N ASP A 35 -1.69 -17.28 4.48
CA ASP A 35 -2.92 -17.13 3.71
C ASP A 35 -3.39 -15.67 3.66
N GLY A 36 -3.35 -14.96 4.78
CA GLY A 36 -3.74 -13.54 4.86
C GLY A 36 -2.78 -12.60 4.13
N THR A 37 -1.51 -12.96 4.02
CA THR A 37 -0.45 -12.14 3.40
C THR A 37 -0.10 -12.52 1.97
N LYS A 38 -0.68 -13.60 1.41
CA LYS A 38 -0.34 -14.11 0.06
C LYS A 38 -0.57 -13.13 -1.08
N HIS A 39 -1.41 -12.13 -0.87
CA HIS A 39 -1.72 -11.10 -1.87
C HIS A 39 -1.03 -9.77 -1.60
N LEU A 40 -0.33 -9.65 -0.48
CA LEU A 40 0.45 -8.45 -0.23
C LEU A 40 1.67 -8.47 -1.15
N PRO A 41 1.94 -7.36 -1.85
CA PRO A 41 3.17 -7.23 -2.62
C PRO A 41 4.36 -7.37 -1.67
N THR A 42 5.48 -7.86 -2.20
CA THR A 42 6.73 -7.76 -1.46
C THR A 42 7.12 -6.30 -1.31
N LYS A 43 8.02 -6.01 -0.37
CA LYS A 43 8.58 -4.68 -0.18
C LYS A 43 9.11 -4.11 -1.51
N ASP A 44 9.86 -4.91 -2.24
CA ASP A 44 10.50 -4.49 -3.50
C ASP A 44 9.46 -4.28 -4.62
N ASP A 45 8.44 -5.15 -4.71
CA ASP A 45 7.32 -4.97 -5.65
C ASP A 45 6.57 -3.66 -5.39
N PHE A 46 6.34 -3.35 -4.11
CA PHE A 46 5.66 -2.12 -3.70
C PHE A 46 6.46 -0.89 -4.13
N TYR A 47 7.75 -0.81 -3.77
CA TYR A 47 8.58 0.34 -4.13
C TYR A 47 8.76 0.48 -5.64
N THR A 48 8.95 -0.63 -6.35
CA THR A 48 9.04 -0.61 -7.82
C THR A 48 7.77 -0.03 -8.47
N ARG A 49 6.58 -0.43 -7.98
CA ARG A 49 5.30 0.11 -8.49
C ARG A 49 5.13 1.59 -8.15
N MET A 50 5.52 2.01 -6.94
CA MET A 50 5.43 3.40 -6.50
C MET A 50 6.40 4.31 -7.26
N ASP A 51 7.62 3.85 -7.52
CA ASP A 51 8.61 4.60 -8.31
C ASP A 51 8.12 4.78 -9.75
N LYS A 52 7.59 3.71 -10.34
CA LYS A 52 6.99 3.77 -11.68
C LYS A 52 5.82 4.78 -11.72
N LEU A 53 4.89 4.68 -10.78
CA LEU A 53 3.74 5.59 -10.69
C LEU A 53 4.19 7.05 -10.52
N SER A 54 5.20 7.28 -9.67
CA SER A 54 5.74 8.63 -9.46
C SER A 54 6.38 9.19 -10.73
N GLY A 55 7.10 8.36 -11.49
CA GLY A 55 7.65 8.74 -12.79
C GLY A 55 6.56 9.07 -13.82
N GLU A 56 5.47 8.30 -13.87
CA GLU A 56 4.34 8.57 -14.76
C GLU A 56 3.62 9.89 -14.38
N ILE A 57 3.39 10.13 -13.09
CA ILE A 57 2.79 11.38 -12.62
C ILE A 57 3.66 12.59 -12.99
N GLN A 58 4.98 12.47 -12.84
CA GLN A 58 5.89 13.56 -13.20
C GLN A 58 5.80 13.87 -14.71
N LYS A 59 5.84 12.84 -15.56
CA LYS A 59 5.70 13.03 -17.02
C LYS A 59 4.39 13.74 -17.38
N VAL A 60 3.28 13.34 -16.77
CA VAL A 60 1.98 13.99 -17.02
C VAL A 60 2.00 15.47 -16.62
N ARG A 61 2.66 15.81 -15.51
CA ARG A 61 2.81 17.22 -15.08
C ARG A 61 3.64 18.02 -16.07
N ASP A 62 4.75 17.47 -16.52
CA ASP A 62 5.63 18.12 -17.49
C ASP A 62 4.91 18.36 -18.83
N GLU A 63 4.13 17.38 -19.30
CA GLU A 63 3.29 17.49 -20.50
C GLU A 63 2.20 18.57 -20.33
N GLN A 64 1.53 18.61 -19.18
CA GLN A 64 0.52 19.63 -18.89
C GLN A 64 1.10 21.05 -18.87
N GLU A 65 2.29 21.22 -18.30
CA GLU A 65 2.97 22.51 -18.29
C GLU A 65 3.34 22.96 -19.71
N LEU A 66 3.88 22.05 -20.53
CA LEU A 66 4.19 22.31 -21.94
C LEU A 66 2.93 22.73 -22.71
N HIS A 67 1.84 21.97 -22.57
CA HIS A 67 0.56 22.30 -23.21
C HIS A 67 0.02 23.65 -22.75
N GLY A 68 0.13 23.96 -21.45
CA GLY A 68 -0.24 25.26 -20.91
C GLY A 68 0.49 26.43 -21.58
N GLY A 69 1.80 26.28 -21.83
CA GLY A 69 2.59 27.28 -22.56
C GLY A 69 2.18 27.41 -24.04
N GLN A 70 1.94 26.28 -24.71
CA GLN A 70 1.47 26.25 -26.10
C GLN A 70 0.11 26.93 -26.27
N HIS A 71 -0.84 26.66 -25.37
CA HIS A 71 -2.16 27.28 -25.41
C HIS A 71 -2.10 28.80 -25.24
N ARG A 72 -1.25 29.31 -24.35
CA ARG A 72 -1.03 30.77 -24.23
C ARG A 72 -0.53 31.36 -25.54
N THR A 73 0.48 30.73 -26.14
CA THR A 73 1.05 31.19 -27.41
C THR A 73 0.01 31.17 -28.55
N LEU A 74 -0.83 30.14 -28.60
CA LEU A 74 -1.92 30.06 -29.59
C LEU A 74 -2.97 31.16 -29.36
N ASN A 75 -3.35 31.41 -28.11
CA ASN A 75 -4.29 32.48 -27.77
C ASN A 75 -3.73 33.86 -28.15
N ASP A 76 -2.46 34.16 -27.84
CA ASP A 76 -1.83 35.44 -28.22
C ASP A 76 -1.83 35.63 -29.74
N ARG A 77 -1.60 34.55 -30.51
CA ARG A 77 -1.64 34.58 -31.97
C ARG A 77 -3.05 34.76 -32.51
N LEU A 78 -4.04 34.10 -31.89
CA LEU A 78 -5.46 34.25 -32.23
C LEU A 78 -5.91 35.68 -32.01
N GLU A 79 -5.65 36.26 -30.83
CA GLU A 79 -5.99 37.66 -30.53
C GLU A 79 -5.38 38.63 -31.54
N LYS A 80 -4.13 38.39 -31.96
CA LYS A 80 -3.47 39.22 -32.97
C LYS A 80 -4.18 39.14 -34.32
N ILE A 81 -4.61 37.95 -34.74
CA ILE A 81 -5.34 37.72 -35.99
C ILE A 81 -6.73 38.34 -35.91
N GLU A 82 -7.45 38.16 -34.80
CA GLU A 82 -8.78 38.74 -34.56
C GLU A 82 -8.75 40.27 -34.64
N LYS A 83 -7.74 40.90 -34.04
CA LYS A 83 -7.51 42.35 -34.14
C LYS A 83 -7.25 42.80 -35.58
N GLN A 84 -6.49 42.02 -36.36
CA GLN A 84 -6.22 42.34 -37.77
C GLN A 84 -7.47 42.21 -38.65
N LEU A 85 -8.30 41.20 -38.37
CA LEU A 85 -9.52 40.93 -39.13
C LEU A 85 -10.72 41.76 -38.62
N ARG A 86 -10.58 42.48 -37.50
CA ARG A 86 -11.65 43.27 -36.84
C ARG A 86 -12.88 42.43 -36.49
N VAL A 87 -12.66 41.19 -36.09
CA VAL A 87 -13.73 40.22 -35.75
C VAL A 87 -13.92 40.08 -34.24
N SER A 88 -13.18 40.88 -33.46
CA SER A 88 -13.31 41.00 -32.00
C SER A 88 -13.69 42.41 -31.59
#